data_AF-E4ZQD9-F1
#
_entry.id   AF-E4ZQD9-F1
#
_cell.length_a   1.000
_cell.length_b   1.000
_cell.length_c   1.000
_cell.angle_alpha   90.00
_cell.angle_beta   90.00
_cell.angle_gamma   90.00
#
_symmetry.space_group_name_H-M   'P 1'
#
loop_
_entity.id
_entity.type
_entity.pdbx_description
1 polymer ?
#
loop_
_entity_poly.entity_id
_entity_poly.type
_entity_poly.pdbx_seq_one_letter_code
_entity_poly.pdbx_strand_id
1 'polypeptide(L)'
;MRIHHYDPPEHVFVGRDQEYRGILDYVQYSAEATAFLLKAGAKHEPSTHDLASLLAKNPTRFLNTIGQEKYLDLLRKLAEHAANLWKDKDLVKTLINSRMLLGYRDIKEDVKKEEADGEDLDDLDEPNMHREWSLNKPSEIVIIDNVQYMTRFRDFIIAAPQEELVEEFYARFGVQKVSELVKTDQRIGTPARDQTPAQDLRRGILERARLFLHEYERDASSKAIRHDVKWLGSNLTVQCVSDISIRYSLVERNVATSVKRSAAIVKVRGTGYVLSITNKYDLYDVSSELVRLLVTRPKRNDAIALERILTEPLRRLQQKGINVERILRRKEHEARIARQVEQEREEEEQQRIMEQNKSGLACAPETENVPPQTPEKPVQMPGSFGSPEAGMEVAEHGRRLADKGLINNWAKKLGFKTAAEQPFAGTDGPQISRDIQATRSNIQNAIKECRPTGMANINTRHHQDPTELDKGGYCNGEQWENLHKAFAVPFAGRQIDVYYGRDESAPRAELASPLSAFLPLIFGLTTVFAVNPAAVCIFLDRKSNTVAFNMSGTLFFNLAWFMALHSEGCATKQGKLRALDSWFFTYCHELAHNLVADHNARHSWYQQQIAIEYSQQYRAALEDFTQGLLT
;
A
#
# COMPACT_ATOMS: atom_id res chain seq x y z
N MET A 1 -15.79 -59.10 -5.44
CA MET A 1 -14.71 -58.20 -4.99
C MET A 1 -14.77 -56.95 -5.86
N ARG A 2 -15.27 -55.83 -5.35
CA ARG A 2 -15.26 -54.56 -6.10
C ARG A 2 -13.89 -53.93 -5.88
N ILE A 3 -13.12 -53.84 -6.95
CA ILE A 3 -11.85 -53.10 -6.95
C ILE A 3 -12.23 -51.63 -6.98
N HIS A 4 -11.86 -50.89 -5.94
CA HIS A 4 -12.23 -49.48 -5.82
C HIS A 4 -11.26 -48.59 -6.61
N HIS A 5 -9.93 -48.72 -6.44
CA HIS A 5 -8.91 -47.91 -7.15
C HIS A 5 -7.69 -48.75 -7.59
N TYR A 6 -6.96 -48.28 -8.62
CA TYR A 6 -5.73 -48.88 -9.15
C TYR A 6 -4.64 -47.81 -9.17
N ASP A 7 -3.91 -47.69 -8.07
CA ASP A 7 -2.77 -46.79 -7.97
C ASP A 7 -1.50 -47.57 -7.60
N PRO A 8 -0.35 -47.23 -8.20
CA PRO A 8 0.92 -47.82 -7.83
C PRO A 8 1.24 -47.46 -6.36
N PRO A 9 1.92 -48.33 -5.60
CA PRO A 9 2.23 -48.07 -4.19
C PRO A 9 2.88 -46.70 -3.94
N GLU A 10 3.70 -46.23 -4.88
CA GLU A 10 4.40 -44.92 -4.83
C GLU A 10 3.46 -43.70 -4.77
N HIS A 11 2.19 -43.86 -5.17
CA HIS A 11 1.16 -42.82 -5.14
C HIS A 11 0.14 -43.01 -4.01
N VAL A 12 0.37 -43.98 -3.12
CA VAL A 12 -0.48 -44.26 -1.97
C VAL A 12 0.15 -43.70 -0.71
N PHE A 13 -0.66 -43.02 0.11
CA PHE A 13 -0.19 -42.38 1.34
C PHE A 13 -0.76 -43.06 2.58
N VAL A 14 0.09 -43.36 3.56
CA VAL A 14 -0.30 -44.09 4.79
C VAL A 14 -0.32 -43.14 5.99
N GLY A 15 -1.50 -42.94 6.59
CA GLY A 15 -1.62 -42.07 7.75
C GLY A 15 -3.03 -41.51 7.96
N ARG A 16 -3.15 -40.67 9.01
CA ARG A 16 -4.39 -39.97 9.35
C ARG A 16 -4.43 -38.54 8.82
N ASP A 17 -3.28 -37.95 8.52
CA ASP A 17 -3.23 -36.62 7.92
C ASP A 17 -3.66 -36.72 6.45
N GLN A 18 -4.62 -35.88 6.06
CA GLN A 18 -5.25 -35.89 4.75
C GLN A 18 -5.35 -34.46 4.21
N GLU A 19 -4.23 -33.74 4.22
CA GLU A 19 -4.14 -32.37 3.70
C GLU A 19 -4.77 -32.22 2.30
N TYR A 20 -4.58 -33.21 1.42
CA TYR A 20 -5.13 -33.25 0.06
C TYR A 20 -6.24 -34.30 -0.10
N ARG A 21 -7.09 -34.47 0.92
CA ARG A 21 -8.23 -35.40 0.90
C ARG A 21 -9.08 -35.21 -0.35
N GLY A 22 -9.41 -36.31 -1.03
CA GLY A 22 -10.23 -36.28 -2.24
C GLY A 22 -9.44 -36.01 -3.52
N ILE A 23 -8.13 -35.75 -3.42
CA ILE A 23 -7.18 -35.72 -4.54
C ILE A 23 -6.22 -36.91 -4.45
N LEU A 24 -5.63 -37.11 -3.27
CA LEU A 24 -4.70 -38.19 -2.97
C LEU A 24 -5.41 -39.32 -2.21
N ASP A 25 -4.94 -40.55 -2.46
CA ASP A 25 -5.45 -41.74 -1.80
C ASP A 25 -4.67 -42.00 -0.52
N TYR A 26 -5.36 -41.78 0.60
CA TYR A 26 -4.86 -42.09 1.93
C TYR A 26 -5.47 -43.40 2.41
N VAL A 27 -4.61 -44.34 2.80
CA VAL A 27 -5.03 -45.65 3.29
C VAL A 27 -4.60 -45.86 4.74
N GLN A 28 -5.46 -46.55 5.49
CA GLN A 28 -5.19 -46.90 6.87
C GLN A 28 -5.41 -48.41 7.04
N TYR A 29 -4.33 -49.13 7.29
CA TYR A 29 -4.34 -50.58 7.53
C TYR A 29 -3.67 -50.92 8.87
N SER A 30 -3.59 -52.22 9.20
CA SER A 30 -2.87 -52.68 10.38
C SER A 30 -1.38 -52.30 10.32
N ALA A 31 -0.68 -52.42 11.44
CA ALA A 31 0.74 -52.09 11.51
C ALA A 31 1.59 -52.92 10.52
N GLU A 32 1.26 -54.21 10.38
CA GLU A 32 1.95 -55.13 9.46
C GLU A 32 1.70 -54.77 8.00
N ALA A 33 0.44 -54.46 7.65
CA ALA A 33 0.07 -54.06 6.29
C ALA A 33 0.64 -52.69 5.91
N THR A 34 0.67 -51.76 6.85
CA THR A 34 1.31 -50.44 6.66
C THR A 34 2.81 -50.60 6.43
N ALA A 35 3.50 -51.42 7.22
CA ALA A 35 4.92 -51.71 7.04
C ALA A 35 5.22 -52.38 5.68
N PHE A 36 4.33 -53.25 5.21
CA PHE A 36 4.42 -53.82 3.87
C PHE A 36 4.29 -52.75 2.77
N LEU A 37 3.28 -51.87 2.85
CA LEU A 37 3.07 -50.81 1.86
C LEU A 37 4.23 -49.82 1.80
N LEU A 38 4.78 -49.42 2.94
CA LEU A 38 5.98 -48.58 3.00
C LEU A 38 7.17 -49.24 2.30
N LYS A 39 7.38 -50.55 2.49
CA LYS A 39 8.42 -51.31 1.76
C LYS A 39 8.13 -51.43 0.26
N ALA A 40 6.85 -51.40 -0.13
CA ALA A 40 6.43 -51.45 -1.53
C ALA A 40 6.54 -50.08 -2.23
N GLY A 41 6.80 -48.99 -1.51
CA GLY A 41 6.99 -47.65 -2.05
C GLY A 41 5.98 -46.59 -1.59
N ALA A 42 4.99 -46.97 -0.77
CA ALA A 42 4.06 -46.00 -0.17
C ALA A 42 4.79 -45.03 0.77
N LYS A 43 4.24 -43.83 0.91
CA LYS A 43 4.85 -42.75 1.71
C LYS A 43 3.89 -42.31 2.82
N HIS A 44 4.41 -41.68 3.86
CA HIS A 44 3.55 -41.05 4.86
C HIS A 44 2.91 -39.76 4.33
N GLU A 45 3.66 -39.00 3.54
CA GLU A 45 3.25 -37.71 2.99
C GLU A 45 3.72 -37.56 1.53
N PRO A 46 2.98 -36.82 0.70
CA PRO A 46 3.39 -36.52 -0.66
C PRO A 46 4.59 -35.58 -0.67
N SER A 47 5.63 -35.94 -1.43
CA SER A 47 6.75 -35.03 -1.67
C SER A 47 6.34 -33.90 -2.63
N THR A 48 7.12 -32.82 -2.66
CA THR A 48 6.90 -31.71 -3.61
C THR A 48 6.96 -32.17 -5.07
N HIS A 49 7.75 -33.21 -5.38
CA HIS A 49 7.80 -33.81 -6.71
C HIS A 49 6.52 -34.59 -7.03
N ASP A 50 6.00 -35.37 -6.07
CA ASP A 50 4.71 -36.08 -6.22
C ASP A 50 3.56 -35.08 -6.44
N LEU A 51 3.51 -34.02 -5.63
CA LEU A 51 2.52 -32.95 -5.75
C LEU A 51 2.60 -32.26 -7.12
N ALA A 52 3.80 -31.89 -7.58
CA ALA A 52 4.00 -31.28 -8.89
C ALA A 52 3.51 -32.20 -10.03
N SER A 53 3.84 -33.49 -9.98
CA SER A 53 3.44 -34.48 -10.97
C SER A 53 1.92 -34.67 -11.02
N LEU A 54 1.27 -34.76 -9.86
CA LEU A 54 -0.17 -34.96 -9.74
C LEU A 54 -0.95 -33.69 -10.12
N LEU A 55 -0.48 -32.52 -9.69
CA LEU A 55 -1.03 -31.23 -10.06
C LEU A 55 -0.98 -31.03 -11.58
N ALA A 56 0.14 -31.40 -12.22
CA ALA A 56 0.29 -31.28 -13.66
C ALA A 56 -0.72 -32.11 -14.45
N LYS A 57 -1.08 -33.28 -13.93
CA LYS A 57 -2.05 -34.19 -14.57
C LYS A 57 -3.49 -33.75 -14.37
N ASN A 58 -3.85 -33.22 -13.20
CA ASN A 58 -5.23 -32.92 -12.85
C ASN A 58 -5.43 -31.55 -12.16
N PRO A 59 -5.00 -30.43 -12.77
CA PRO A 59 -4.99 -29.13 -12.10
C PRO A 59 -6.39 -28.63 -11.70
N THR A 60 -7.40 -28.87 -12.53
CA THR A 60 -8.80 -28.50 -12.24
C THR A 60 -9.37 -29.25 -11.04
N ARG A 61 -9.04 -30.55 -10.89
CA ARG A 61 -9.46 -31.35 -9.73
C ARG A 61 -8.84 -30.80 -8.45
N PHE A 62 -7.55 -30.44 -8.51
CA PHE A 62 -6.88 -29.79 -7.37
C PHE A 62 -7.62 -28.51 -7.00
N LEU A 63 -7.75 -27.56 -7.92
CA LEU A 63 -8.38 -26.26 -7.64
C LEU A 63 -9.80 -26.40 -7.05
N ASN A 64 -10.63 -27.27 -7.61
CA ASN A 64 -12.01 -27.47 -7.14
C ASN A 64 -12.08 -28.14 -5.76
N THR A 65 -11.08 -28.94 -5.38
CA THR A 65 -11.10 -29.71 -4.12
C THR A 65 -10.51 -28.94 -2.96
N ILE A 66 -9.36 -28.26 -3.15
CA ILE A 66 -8.70 -27.51 -2.07
C ILE A 66 -9.08 -26.02 -2.04
N GLY A 67 -9.69 -25.51 -3.09
CA GLY A 67 -10.04 -24.09 -3.22
C GLY A 67 -8.84 -23.23 -3.65
N GLN A 68 -9.14 -21.97 -3.99
CA GLN A 68 -8.20 -21.04 -4.59
C GLN A 68 -7.02 -20.70 -3.68
N GLU A 69 -7.27 -20.37 -2.41
CA GLU A 69 -6.21 -19.95 -1.47
C GLU A 69 -5.19 -21.07 -1.26
N LYS A 70 -5.65 -22.29 -0.96
CA LYS A 70 -4.77 -23.45 -0.81
C LYS A 70 -4.05 -23.85 -2.10
N TYR A 71 -4.67 -23.58 -3.24
CA TYR A 71 -4.00 -23.80 -4.54
C TYR A 71 -2.83 -22.81 -4.73
N LEU A 72 -3.01 -21.55 -4.32
CA LEU A 72 -1.91 -20.58 -4.30
C LEU A 72 -0.81 -21.00 -3.32
N ASP A 73 -1.16 -21.47 -2.11
CA ASP A 73 -0.18 -22.01 -1.15
C ASP A 73 0.62 -23.17 -1.74
N LEU A 74 -0.06 -24.07 -2.46
CA LEU A 74 0.60 -25.16 -3.18
C LEU A 74 1.56 -24.63 -4.25
N LEU A 75 1.16 -23.64 -5.04
CA LEU A 75 2.05 -23.01 -6.03
C LEU A 75 3.27 -22.35 -5.37
N ARG A 76 3.13 -21.70 -4.21
CA ARG A 76 4.25 -21.16 -3.43
C ARG A 76 5.20 -22.27 -3.00
N LYS A 77 4.68 -23.36 -2.42
CA LYS A 77 5.46 -24.54 -2.03
C LYS A 77 6.22 -25.15 -3.21
N LEU A 78 5.60 -25.22 -4.39
CA LEU A 78 6.29 -25.67 -5.61
C LEU A 78 7.37 -24.68 -6.06
N ALA A 79 7.13 -23.37 -5.92
CA ALA A 79 8.07 -22.32 -6.29
C ALA A 79 9.33 -22.33 -5.40
N GLU A 80 9.20 -22.50 -4.09
CA GLU A 80 10.32 -22.63 -3.14
C GLU A 80 11.27 -23.77 -3.52
N HIS A 81 10.72 -24.87 -4.03
CA HIS A 81 11.47 -26.05 -4.43
C HIS A 81 11.72 -26.14 -5.95
N ALA A 82 11.48 -25.08 -6.71
CA ALA A 82 11.55 -25.08 -8.17
C ALA A 82 12.92 -25.52 -8.70
N ALA A 83 14.02 -25.18 -8.02
CA ALA A 83 15.35 -25.59 -8.43
C ALA A 83 15.53 -27.11 -8.48
N ASN A 84 14.84 -27.87 -7.62
CA ASN A 84 14.88 -29.33 -7.63
C ASN A 84 13.91 -29.92 -8.66
N LEU A 85 12.71 -29.35 -8.78
CA LEU A 85 11.73 -29.78 -9.79
C LEU A 85 12.28 -29.64 -11.22
N TRP A 86 13.07 -28.58 -11.50
CA TRP A 86 13.61 -28.32 -12.84
C TRP A 86 14.75 -29.27 -13.25
N LYS A 87 15.28 -30.08 -12.33
CA LYS A 87 16.29 -31.10 -12.65
C LYS A 87 15.67 -32.27 -13.41
N ASP A 88 14.39 -32.57 -13.16
CA ASP A 88 13.66 -33.63 -13.84
C ASP A 88 13.03 -33.11 -15.14
N LYS A 89 13.67 -33.42 -16.27
CA LYS A 89 13.25 -32.93 -17.59
C LYS A 89 11.88 -33.46 -18.02
N ASP A 90 11.47 -34.64 -17.58
CA ASP A 90 10.20 -35.24 -18.01
C ASP A 90 9.03 -34.70 -17.18
N LEU A 91 9.25 -34.46 -15.88
CA LEU A 91 8.31 -33.69 -15.07
C LEU A 91 8.15 -32.28 -15.64
N VAL A 92 9.24 -31.56 -15.93
CA VAL A 92 9.20 -30.20 -16.48
C VAL A 92 8.41 -30.13 -17.79
N LYS A 93 8.59 -31.07 -18.71
CA LYS A 93 7.75 -31.14 -19.94
C LYS A 93 6.27 -31.28 -19.60
N THR A 94 5.93 -32.08 -18.61
CA THR A 94 4.55 -32.28 -18.16
C THR A 94 3.99 -31.00 -17.54
N LEU A 95 4.79 -30.33 -16.69
CA LEU A 95 4.45 -29.06 -16.04
C LEU A 95 4.18 -27.96 -17.07
N ILE A 96 5.08 -27.76 -18.04
CA ILE A 96 4.96 -26.72 -19.07
C ILE A 96 3.71 -26.92 -19.96
N ASN A 97 3.36 -28.18 -20.25
CA ASN A 97 2.19 -28.50 -21.07
C ASN A 97 0.86 -28.43 -20.29
N SER A 98 0.91 -28.36 -18.97
CA SER A 98 -0.27 -28.34 -18.10
C SER A 98 -0.88 -26.94 -17.96
N ARG A 99 -2.21 -26.89 -17.80
CA ARG A 99 -2.95 -25.68 -17.39
C ARG A 99 -2.96 -25.57 -15.87
N MET A 100 -1.78 -25.55 -15.25
CA MET A 100 -1.69 -25.53 -13.77
C MET A 100 -1.46 -24.14 -13.18
N LEU A 101 -1.11 -23.16 -14.00
CA LEU A 101 -0.81 -21.82 -13.53
C LEU A 101 -2.13 -21.09 -13.25
N LEU A 102 -2.27 -20.58 -12.04
CA LEU A 102 -3.44 -19.83 -11.62
C LEU A 102 -3.24 -18.36 -11.98
N GLY A 103 -4.10 -17.84 -12.85
CA GLY A 103 -4.11 -16.44 -13.23
C GLY A 103 -5.42 -15.77 -12.81
N TYR A 104 -5.39 -14.45 -12.64
CA TYR A 104 -6.59 -13.68 -12.37
C TYR A 104 -6.88 -12.67 -13.47
N ARG A 105 -8.15 -12.33 -13.63
CA ARG A 105 -8.62 -11.24 -14.48
C ARG A 105 -9.63 -10.41 -13.69
N ASP A 106 -9.52 -9.10 -13.78
CA ASP A 106 -10.48 -8.18 -13.18
C ASP A 106 -11.71 -8.06 -14.10
N ILE A 107 -12.90 -8.29 -13.57
CA ILE A 107 -14.18 -8.16 -14.28
C ILE A 107 -14.95 -6.99 -13.69
N LYS A 108 -15.44 -6.11 -14.57
CA LYS A 108 -16.43 -5.08 -14.22
C LYS A 108 -17.81 -5.71 -14.29
N GLU A 109 -18.59 -5.64 -13.22
CA GLU A 109 -20.02 -5.94 -13.31
C GLU A 109 -20.76 -4.77 -13.98
N ASP A 110 -21.45 -5.07 -15.08
CA ASP A 110 -22.37 -4.13 -15.74
C ASP A 110 -23.63 -3.94 -14.88
N VAL A 111 -23.51 -3.21 -13.77
CA VAL A 111 -24.69 -2.62 -13.13
C VAL A 111 -25.17 -1.50 -14.06
N LYS A 112 -26.46 -1.54 -14.44
CA LYS A 112 -27.08 -0.54 -15.32
C LYS A 112 -26.65 0.87 -14.89
N LYS A 113 -26.00 1.60 -15.80
CA LYS A 113 -25.52 2.97 -15.61
C LYS A 113 -26.62 3.85 -15.02
N GLU A 114 -26.49 4.20 -13.74
CA GLU A 114 -26.94 5.50 -13.28
C GLU A 114 -25.83 6.48 -13.65
N GLU A 115 -26.19 7.54 -14.38
CA GLU A 115 -25.26 8.57 -14.85
C GLU A 115 -24.65 9.30 -13.65
N ALA A 116 -23.47 8.86 -13.22
CA ALA A 116 -22.62 9.61 -12.30
C ALA A 116 -21.75 10.55 -13.13
N ASP A 117 -22.17 11.80 -13.18
CA ASP A 117 -21.36 12.95 -13.63
C ASP A 117 -20.21 13.11 -12.63
N GLY A 118 -18.97 12.87 -13.07
CA GLY A 118 -17.81 12.83 -12.18
C GLY A 118 -16.53 12.38 -12.87
N GLU A 119 -16.02 13.22 -13.76
CA GLU A 119 -14.60 13.21 -14.16
C GLU A 119 -13.76 13.64 -12.94
N ASP A 120 -13.46 12.74 -11.99
CA ASP A 120 -12.36 12.83 -10.99
C ASP A 120 -12.45 11.69 -9.95
N LEU A 121 -12.46 10.43 -10.41
CA LEU A 121 -12.26 9.27 -9.54
C LEU A 121 -10.91 8.62 -9.90
N ASP A 122 -10.03 8.49 -8.90
CA ASP A 122 -8.79 7.71 -9.02
C ASP A 122 -9.14 6.27 -9.44
N ASP A 123 -8.52 5.78 -10.52
CA ASP A 123 -8.74 4.48 -11.18
C ASP A 123 -8.63 3.22 -10.27
N LEU A 124 -8.33 3.38 -8.97
CA LEU A 124 -8.05 2.29 -8.04
C LEU A 124 -9.25 1.89 -7.15
N ASP A 125 -10.30 2.71 -7.07
CA ASP A 125 -11.49 2.45 -6.24
C ASP A 125 -12.79 2.46 -7.08
N GLU A 126 -12.82 1.74 -8.20
CA GLU A 126 -14.08 1.47 -8.92
C GLU A 126 -14.94 0.45 -8.11
N PRO A 127 -16.12 0.83 -7.59
CA PRO A 127 -16.84 0.04 -6.58
C PRO A 127 -17.46 -1.31 -7.03
N ASN A 128 -17.19 -1.79 -8.26
CA ASN A 128 -17.83 -2.98 -8.85
C ASN A 128 -16.85 -3.93 -9.57
N MET A 129 -15.59 -4.00 -9.13
CA MET A 129 -14.57 -4.86 -9.76
C MET A 129 -14.34 -6.14 -8.93
N HIS A 130 -14.59 -7.32 -9.51
CA HIS A 130 -14.28 -8.61 -8.88
C HIS A 130 -13.21 -9.37 -9.67
N ARG A 131 -12.37 -10.14 -8.97
CA ARG A 131 -11.33 -10.98 -9.58
C ARG A 131 -11.89 -12.35 -9.91
N GLU A 132 -11.86 -12.71 -11.19
CA GLU A 132 -12.08 -14.08 -11.64
C GLU A 132 -10.74 -14.81 -11.73
N TRP A 133 -10.69 -16.01 -11.15
CA TRP A 133 -9.50 -16.85 -11.16
C TRP A 133 -9.67 -18.01 -12.13
N SER A 134 -8.63 -18.31 -12.90
CA SER A 134 -8.66 -19.36 -13.90
C SER A 134 -7.32 -20.10 -14.01
N LEU A 135 -7.39 -21.34 -14.48
CA LEU A 135 -6.24 -22.19 -14.75
C LEU A 135 -5.80 -22.06 -16.21
N ASN A 136 -4.54 -21.67 -16.40
CA ASN A 136 -4.03 -21.21 -17.70
C ASN A 136 -2.70 -21.87 -18.04
N LYS A 137 -2.38 -21.85 -19.34
CA LYS A 137 -1.04 -22.18 -19.85
C LYS A 137 -0.08 -21.01 -19.65
N PRO A 138 1.24 -21.25 -19.68
CA PRO A 138 2.23 -20.17 -19.61
C PRO A 138 2.04 -19.07 -20.68
N SER A 139 1.59 -19.45 -21.89
CA SER A 139 1.34 -18.51 -22.99
C SER A 139 0.06 -17.66 -22.84
N GLU A 140 -0.81 -17.98 -21.87
CA GLU A 140 -2.09 -17.30 -21.67
C GLU A 140 -2.03 -16.26 -20.53
N ILE A 141 -1.04 -16.40 -19.63
CA ILE A 141 -0.78 -15.53 -18.47
C ILE A 141 0.30 -14.50 -18.81
N VAL A 142 0.28 -13.36 -18.12
CA VAL A 142 1.27 -12.30 -18.21
C VAL A 142 1.74 -11.87 -16.81
N ILE A 143 3.04 -11.68 -16.62
CA ILE A 143 3.61 -11.09 -15.40
C ILE A 143 3.51 -9.56 -15.47
N ILE A 144 3.00 -8.94 -14.41
CA ILE A 144 2.72 -7.50 -14.37
C ILE A 144 3.92 -6.73 -13.82
N ASP A 145 4.83 -6.34 -14.71
CA ASP A 145 6.01 -5.51 -14.36
C ASP A 145 5.76 -4.01 -14.54
N ASN A 146 4.64 -3.63 -15.17
CA ASN A 146 4.27 -2.24 -15.40
C ASN A 146 2.77 -2.01 -15.18
N VAL A 147 2.44 -1.34 -14.07
CA VAL A 147 1.06 -1.01 -13.67
C VAL A 147 0.32 -0.19 -14.75
N GLN A 148 1.01 0.70 -15.46
CA GLN A 148 0.39 1.51 -16.52
C GLN A 148 -0.07 0.66 -17.71
N TYR A 149 0.63 -0.43 -18.01
CA TYR A 149 0.20 -1.37 -19.04
C TYR A 149 -0.93 -2.27 -18.54
N MET A 150 -0.87 -2.69 -17.27
CA MET A 150 -1.96 -3.41 -16.61
C MET A 150 -3.27 -2.61 -16.69
N THR A 151 -3.30 -1.37 -16.21
CA THR A 151 -4.53 -0.55 -16.23
C THR A 151 -5.12 -0.41 -17.64
N ARG A 152 -4.27 -0.33 -18.67
CA ARG A 152 -4.71 -0.14 -20.08
C ARG A 152 -5.25 -1.39 -20.74
N PHE A 153 -4.68 -2.54 -20.41
CA PHE A 153 -5.00 -3.81 -21.05
C PHE A 153 -5.65 -4.80 -20.09
N ARG A 154 -6.10 -4.34 -18.91
CA ARG A 154 -6.74 -5.15 -17.85
C ARG A 154 -7.79 -6.12 -18.39
N ASP A 155 -8.66 -5.63 -19.26
CA ASP A 155 -9.76 -6.42 -19.81
C ASP A 155 -9.28 -7.44 -20.84
N PHE A 156 -8.03 -7.35 -21.27
CA PHE A 156 -7.45 -8.17 -22.33
C PHE A 156 -6.29 -9.01 -21.85
N ILE A 157 -5.96 -9.07 -20.56
CA ILE A 157 -4.86 -9.90 -20.04
C ILE A 157 -5.33 -10.75 -18.86
N ILE A 158 -4.63 -11.86 -18.66
CA ILE A 158 -4.75 -12.67 -17.45
C ILE A 158 -3.44 -12.47 -16.71
N ALA A 159 -3.51 -11.92 -15.51
CA ALA A 159 -2.36 -11.55 -14.72
C ALA A 159 -1.90 -12.72 -13.84
N ALA A 160 -0.58 -12.89 -13.71
CA ALA A 160 0.02 -13.74 -12.68
C ALA A 160 -0.22 -13.15 -11.28
N PRO A 161 -0.30 -13.97 -10.22
CA PRO A 161 -0.35 -13.50 -8.84
C PRO A 161 0.85 -12.58 -8.53
N GLN A 162 0.60 -11.45 -7.87
CA GLN A 162 1.62 -10.43 -7.57
C GLN A 162 2.45 -10.81 -6.32
N GLU A 163 3.22 -11.88 -6.44
CA GLU A 163 4.12 -12.38 -5.41
C GLU A 163 5.47 -12.72 -6.05
N GLU A 164 6.56 -12.10 -5.59
CA GLU A 164 7.89 -12.20 -6.23
C GLU A 164 8.31 -13.65 -6.50
N LEU A 165 8.18 -14.52 -5.50
CA LEU A 165 8.53 -15.94 -5.62
C LEU A 165 7.69 -16.68 -6.69
N VAL A 166 6.39 -16.38 -6.77
CA VAL A 166 5.48 -16.99 -7.74
C VAL A 166 5.72 -16.42 -9.14
N GLU A 167 5.99 -15.12 -9.27
CA GLU A 167 6.35 -14.50 -10.54
C GLU A 167 7.65 -15.07 -11.11
N GLU A 168 8.68 -15.28 -10.28
CA GLU A 168 9.91 -15.95 -10.69
C GLU A 168 9.65 -17.39 -11.14
N PHE A 169 8.78 -18.11 -10.42
CA PHE A 169 8.37 -19.44 -10.80
C PHE A 169 7.68 -19.44 -12.18
N TYR A 170 6.74 -18.51 -12.41
CA TYR A 170 6.02 -18.34 -13.66
C TYR A 170 6.97 -17.96 -14.81
N ALA A 171 7.96 -17.10 -14.55
CA ALA A 171 8.98 -16.74 -15.53
C ALA A 171 9.79 -17.97 -15.99
N ARG A 172 10.04 -18.95 -15.10
CA ARG A 172 10.71 -20.21 -15.48
C ARG A 172 9.87 -21.12 -16.39
N PHE A 173 8.54 -20.95 -16.41
CA PHE A 173 7.66 -21.59 -17.39
C PHE A 173 7.65 -20.87 -18.75
N GLY A 174 8.31 -19.71 -18.86
CA GLY A 174 8.30 -18.86 -20.05
C GLY A 174 7.13 -17.88 -20.10
N VAL A 175 6.49 -17.59 -18.96
CA VAL A 175 5.49 -16.52 -18.89
C VAL A 175 6.17 -15.17 -19.14
N GLN A 176 5.64 -14.40 -20.09
CA GLN A 176 6.22 -13.13 -20.51
C GLN A 176 5.75 -11.98 -19.62
N LYS A 177 6.56 -10.92 -19.55
CA LYS A 177 6.18 -9.68 -18.88
C LYS A 177 5.28 -8.84 -19.76
N VAL A 178 4.37 -8.06 -19.15
CA VAL A 178 3.47 -7.18 -19.90
C VAL A 178 4.25 -6.15 -20.72
N SER A 179 5.39 -5.66 -20.22
CA SER A 179 6.25 -4.73 -20.97
C SER A 179 6.88 -5.32 -22.23
N GLU A 180 7.04 -6.64 -22.32
CA GLU A 180 7.58 -7.33 -23.49
C GLU A 180 6.51 -7.53 -24.58
N LEU A 181 5.25 -7.65 -24.17
CA LEU A 181 4.10 -7.84 -25.06
C LEU A 181 3.56 -6.55 -25.66
N VAL A 182 3.67 -5.44 -24.92
CA VAL A 182 3.11 -4.14 -25.34
C VAL A 182 4.08 -3.41 -26.26
N LYS A 183 3.68 -3.22 -27.51
CA LYS A 183 4.38 -2.32 -28.44
C LYS A 183 3.93 -0.88 -28.23
N THR A 184 4.90 0.03 -28.14
CA THR A 184 4.67 1.46 -27.93
C THR A 184 5.11 2.24 -29.17
N ASP A 185 4.16 2.84 -29.88
CA ASP A 185 4.40 3.70 -31.03
C ASP A 185 4.09 5.17 -30.66
N GLN A 186 5.10 6.03 -30.74
CA GLN A 186 4.92 7.46 -30.54
C GLN A 186 4.58 8.16 -31.85
N ARG A 187 3.53 8.96 -31.85
CA ARG A 187 3.11 9.80 -32.96
C ARG A 187 3.20 11.26 -32.55
N ILE A 188 4.01 12.02 -33.29
CA ILE A 188 4.22 13.44 -33.09
C ILE A 188 3.58 14.16 -34.28
N GLY A 189 2.68 15.10 -33.99
CA GLY A 189 2.01 15.93 -34.97
C GLY A 189 2.93 16.92 -35.67
N THR A 190 2.36 17.72 -36.55
CA THR A 190 3.13 18.74 -37.31
C THR A 190 3.59 19.89 -36.40
N PRO A 191 4.75 20.52 -36.68
CA PRO A 191 5.19 21.71 -35.96
C PRO A 191 4.14 22.83 -35.98
N ALA A 192 3.85 23.40 -34.83
CA ALA A 192 2.96 24.55 -34.71
C ALA A 192 3.61 25.81 -35.30
N ARG A 193 2.79 26.76 -35.78
CA ARG A 193 3.29 28.06 -36.26
C ARG A 193 3.93 28.87 -35.13
N ASP A 194 3.30 28.87 -33.96
CA ASP A 194 3.83 29.52 -32.77
C ASP A 194 4.78 28.58 -32.02
N GLN A 195 6.05 29.01 -31.91
CA GLN A 195 7.12 28.29 -31.22
C GLN A 195 7.52 28.98 -29.91
N THR A 196 6.85 30.08 -29.53
CA THR A 196 7.15 30.84 -28.30
C THR A 196 7.09 29.95 -27.04
N PRO A 197 6.08 29.08 -26.85
CA PRO A 197 6.04 28.18 -25.68
C PRO A 197 7.24 27.25 -25.59
N ALA A 198 7.73 26.74 -26.72
CA ALA A 198 8.89 25.86 -26.78
C ALA A 198 10.20 26.58 -26.44
N GLN A 199 10.35 27.82 -26.92
CA GLN A 199 11.51 28.66 -26.61
C GLN A 199 11.56 29.04 -25.12
N ASP A 200 10.41 29.40 -24.56
CA ASP A 200 10.27 29.72 -23.14
C ASP A 200 10.53 28.52 -22.25
N LEU A 201 9.96 27.36 -22.60
CA LEU A 201 10.22 26.11 -21.88
C LEU A 201 11.70 25.72 -21.95
N ARG A 202 12.35 25.81 -23.13
CA ARG A 202 13.78 25.52 -23.28
C ARG A 202 14.63 26.40 -22.37
N ARG A 203 14.35 27.71 -22.34
CA ARG A 203 15.03 28.66 -21.45
C ARG A 203 14.83 28.27 -19.98
N GLY A 204 13.59 27.97 -19.59
CA GLY A 204 13.26 27.50 -18.24
C GLY A 204 13.97 26.22 -17.83
N ILE A 205 14.03 25.22 -18.72
CA ILE A 205 14.75 23.95 -18.50
C ILE A 205 16.24 24.23 -18.27
N LEU A 206 16.90 25.01 -19.13
CA LEU A 206 18.33 25.27 -19.00
C LEU A 206 18.69 26.11 -17.75
N GLU A 207 17.81 27.01 -17.32
CA GLU A 207 17.98 27.76 -16.08
C GLU A 207 17.87 26.88 -14.84
N ARG A 208 16.84 26.01 -14.80
CA ARG A 208 16.42 25.32 -13.59
C ARG A 208 16.91 23.88 -13.47
N ALA A 209 17.25 23.20 -14.56
CA ALA A 209 17.81 21.85 -14.52
C ALA A 209 19.08 21.76 -13.67
N ARG A 210 19.84 22.87 -13.55
CA ARG A 210 21.03 22.91 -12.69
C ARG A 210 20.68 22.81 -11.20
N LEU A 211 19.56 23.40 -10.80
CA LEU A 211 19.08 23.30 -9.42
C LEU A 211 18.74 21.84 -9.10
N PHE A 212 18.01 21.19 -10.01
CA PHE A 212 17.67 19.78 -9.88
C PHE A 212 18.92 18.91 -9.76
N LEU A 213 19.90 19.05 -10.67
CA LEU A 213 21.11 18.24 -10.65
C LEU A 213 21.97 18.47 -9.38
N HIS A 214 22.02 19.70 -8.87
CA HIS A 214 22.76 20.00 -7.64
C HIS A 214 22.12 19.34 -6.41
N GLU A 215 20.79 19.41 -6.28
CA GLU A 215 20.09 18.71 -5.20
C GLU A 215 20.20 17.19 -5.36
N TYR A 216 20.10 16.69 -6.59
CA TYR A 216 20.24 15.26 -6.89
C TYR A 216 21.63 14.72 -6.57
N GLU A 217 22.69 15.49 -6.82
CA GLU A 217 24.08 15.13 -6.45
C GLU A 217 24.33 15.16 -4.95
N ARG A 218 23.55 15.94 -4.18
CA ARG A 218 23.63 15.92 -2.71
C ARG A 218 22.98 14.66 -2.15
N ASP A 219 21.84 14.27 -2.71
CA ASP A 219 21.02 13.16 -2.20
C ASP A 219 21.43 11.80 -2.79
N ALA A 220 22.11 11.79 -3.95
CA ALA A 220 22.61 10.60 -4.64
C ALA A 220 24.07 10.77 -5.09
N SER A 221 24.74 9.69 -5.52
CA SER A 221 26.11 9.80 -6.03
C SER A 221 26.17 10.61 -7.33
N SER A 222 27.21 11.43 -7.50
CA SER A 222 27.51 12.14 -8.76
C SER A 222 27.58 11.22 -9.97
N LYS A 223 27.92 9.93 -9.77
CA LYS A 223 27.90 8.88 -10.81
C LYS A 223 26.50 8.54 -11.33
N ALA A 224 25.43 8.97 -10.65
CA ALA A 224 24.06 8.76 -11.07
C ALA A 224 23.62 9.75 -12.17
N ILE A 225 24.31 10.89 -12.29
CA ILE A 225 24.02 11.90 -13.31
C ILE A 225 24.56 11.43 -14.66
N ARG A 226 23.69 11.42 -15.66
CA ARG A 226 24.01 11.01 -17.03
C ARG A 226 24.47 12.18 -17.88
N HIS A 227 23.72 13.29 -17.85
CA HIS A 227 24.00 14.48 -18.65
C HIS A 227 23.80 15.76 -17.84
N ASP A 228 24.75 16.69 -17.96
CA ASP A 228 24.71 17.98 -17.29
C ASP A 228 23.98 19.05 -18.14
N VAL A 229 23.81 20.26 -17.56
CA VAL A 229 23.11 21.35 -18.24
C VAL A 229 23.85 21.83 -19.50
N LYS A 230 25.19 21.74 -19.54
CA LYS A 230 25.96 22.11 -20.73
C LYS A 230 25.66 21.14 -21.88
N TRP A 231 25.61 19.85 -21.56
CA TRP A 231 25.21 18.82 -22.52
C TRP A 231 23.79 19.05 -23.02
N LEU A 232 22.83 19.34 -22.13
CA LEU A 232 21.45 19.65 -22.52
C LEU A 232 21.39 20.86 -23.46
N GLY A 233 22.13 21.94 -23.17
CA GLY A 233 22.14 23.12 -24.03
C GLY A 233 22.55 22.84 -25.48
N SER A 234 23.44 21.87 -25.67
CA SER A 234 24.00 21.50 -26.98
C SER A 234 23.24 20.37 -27.68
N ASN A 235 22.54 19.51 -26.93
CA ASN A 235 21.94 18.27 -27.45
C ASN A 235 20.41 18.23 -27.33
N LEU A 236 19.78 19.17 -26.64
CA LEU A 236 18.33 19.26 -26.49
C LEU A 236 17.77 20.46 -27.26
N THR A 237 16.90 20.16 -28.22
CA THR A 237 16.04 21.13 -28.90
C THR A 237 14.60 20.93 -28.44
N VAL A 238 13.84 22.02 -28.30
CA VAL A 238 12.42 21.97 -27.92
C VAL A 238 11.59 22.54 -29.06
N GLN A 239 10.49 21.87 -29.42
CA GLN A 239 9.57 22.32 -30.47
C GLN A 239 8.11 22.18 -30.02
N CYS A 240 7.28 23.12 -30.45
CA CYS A 240 5.83 23.07 -30.25
C CYS A 240 5.18 22.34 -31.45
N VAL A 241 4.29 21.39 -31.18
CA VAL A 241 3.58 20.57 -32.18
C VAL A 241 2.06 20.62 -31.94
N SER A 242 1.29 20.27 -32.96
CA SER A 242 -0.19 20.25 -32.89
C SER A 242 -0.71 19.29 -31.83
N ASP A 243 -0.16 18.09 -31.78
CA ASP A 243 -0.62 16.99 -30.93
C ASP A 243 0.50 15.96 -30.74
N ILE A 244 0.44 15.24 -29.62
CA ILE A 244 1.31 14.10 -29.34
C ILE A 244 0.42 12.98 -28.85
N SER A 245 0.57 11.80 -29.46
CA SER A 245 -0.14 10.60 -29.03
C SER A 245 0.81 9.42 -28.94
N ILE A 246 0.62 8.60 -27.90
CA ILE A 246 1.31 7.33 -27.75
C ILE A 246 0.28 6.22 -27.94
N ARG A 247 0.49 5.39 -28.95
CA ARG A 247 -0.30 4.19 -29.20
C ARG A 247 0.38 3.01 -28.52
N TYR A 248 -0.30 2.42 -27.57
CA TYR A 248 0.07 1.13 -26.99
C TYR A 248 -0.71 0.05 -27.72
N SER A 249 -0.05 -1.04 -28.11
CA SER A 249 -0.70 -2.16 -28.78
C SER A 249 -0.25 -3.49 -28.22
N LEU A 250 -1.21 -4.37 -27.98
CA LEU A 250 -1.00 -5.74 -27.55
C LEU A 250 -1.24 -6.61 -28.78
N VAL A 251 -0.16 -6.84 -29.54
CA VAL A 251 -0.22 -7.32 -30.92
C VAL A 251 -0.89 -8.68 -31.04
N GLU A 252 -0.58 -9.59 -30.12
CA GLU A 252 -1.12 -10.96 -30.12
C GLU A 252 -2.64 -11.00 -29.95
N ARG A 253 -3.21 -10.00 -29.27
CA ARG A 253 -4.66 -9.91 -29.03
C ARG A 253 -5.34 -8.90 -29.96
N ASN A 254 -4.58 -8.27 -30.86
CA ASN A 254 -5.06 -7.25 -31.81
C ASN A 254 -5.81 -6.09 -31.14
N VAL A 255 -5.37 -5.68 -29.95
CA VAL A 255 -5.95 -4.54 -29.21
C VAL A 255 -4.94 -3.39 -29.18
N ALA A 256 -5.43 -2.17 -29.37
CA ALA A 256 -4.62 -0.98 -29.24
C ALA A 256 -5.38 0.14 -28.55
N THR A 257 -4.68 0.88 -27.70
CA THR A 257 -5.20 2.02 -26.96
C THR A 257 -4.26 3.21 -27.22
N SER A 258 -4.84 4.39 -27.40
CA SER A 258 -4.06 5.60 -27.67
C SER A 258 -4.26 6.61 -26.55
N VAL A 259 -3.17 7.27 -26.16
CA VAL A 259 -3.16 8.26 -25.08
C VAL A 259 -2.60 9.55 -25.62
N LYS A 260 -3.30 10.65 -25.38
CA LYS A 260 -2.74 11.98 -25.66
C LYS A 260 -1.71 12.30 -24.60
N ARG A 261 -0.55 12.76 -25.04
CA ARG A 261 0.51 13.29 -24.18
C ARG A 261 0.72 14.74 -24.51
N SER A 262 1.32 15.45 -23.57
CA SER A 262 1.64 16.85 -23.75
C SER A 262 3.12 17.10 -24.03
N ALA A 263 3.97 16.10 -23.79
CA ALA A 263 5.39 16.12 -24.12
C ALA A 263 5.91 14.72 -24.51
N ALA A 264 6.93 14.69 -25.37
CA ALA A 264 7.67 13.48 -25.74
C ALA A 264 9.09 13.81 -26.21
N ILE A 265 10.09 12.99 -25.86
CA ILE A 265 11.46 13.14 -26.35
C ILE A 265 11.80 12.05 -27.36
N VAL A 266 12.28 12.46 -28.53
CA VAL A 266 12.79 11.55 -29.57
C VAL A 266 14.23 11.88 -29.90
N LYS A 267 15.06 10.85 -30.07
CA LYS A 267 16.42 11.00 -30.58
C LYS A 267 16.38 11.06 -32.11
N VAL A 268 16.81 12.18 -32.67
CA VAL A 268 16.90 12.42 -34.11
C VAL A 268 18.37 12.38 -34.53
N ARG A 269 18.69 11.59 -35.56
CA ARG A 269 20.05 11.51 -36.10
C ARG A 269 20.49 12.89 -36.60
N GLY A 270 21.68 13.34 -36.22
CA GLY A 270 22.25 14.63 -36.61
C GLY A 270 21.83 15.82 -35.73
N THR A 271 20.60 15.82 -35.21
CA THR A 271 20.07 16.94 -34.39
C THR A 271 20.23 16.73 -32.88
N GLY A 272 20.33 15.48 -32.43
CA GLY A 272 20.37 15.14 -31.00
C GLY A 272 19.00 14.71 -30.48
N TYR A 273 18.55 15.30 -29.37
CA TYR A 273 17.27 15.00 -28.74
C TYR A 273 16.29 16.14 -28.96
N VAL A 274 15.09 15.80 -29.44
CA VAL A 274 14.01 16.74 -29.71
C VAL A 274 12.88 16.50 -28.71
N LEU A 275 12.68 17.45 -27.79
CA LEU A 275 11.52 17.52 -26.92
C LEU A 275 10.38 18.19 -27.67
N SER A 276 9.37 17.43 -28.05
CA SER A 276 8.15 17.95 -28.65
C SER A 276 7.13 18.21 -27.55
N ILE A 277 6.47 19.37 -27.57
CA ILE A 277 5.42 19.76 -26.62
C ILE A 277 4.17 20.27 -27.34
N THR A 278 3.00 20.13 -26.71
CA THR A 278 1.77 20.79 -27.17
C THR A 278 1.69 22.23 -26.67
N ASN A 279 0.83 23.07 -27.28
CA ASN A 279 0.69 24.48 -26.89
C ASN A 279 0.32 24.66 -25.40
N LYS A 280 -0.54 23.77 -24.88
CA LYS A 280 -0.75 23.59 -23.44
C LYS A 280 -0.05 22.31 -23.03
N TYR A 281 1.04 22.42 -22.31
CA TYR A 281 1.82 21.26 -21.86
C TYR A 281 1.77 21.07 -20.34
N ASP A 282 1.84 19.80 -19.93
CA ASP A 282 1.98 19.42 -18.53
C ASP A 282 3.47 19.30 -18.18
N LEU A 283 3.88 19.98 -17.11
CA LEU A 283 5.26 19.95 -16.64
C LEU A 283 5.66 18.59 -16.05
N TYR A 284 4.71 17.77 -15.58
CA TYR A 284 5.00 16.40 -15.16
C TYR A 284 5.39 15.52 -16.35
N ASP A 285 4.66 15.60 -17.47
CA ASP A 285 4.99 14.90 -18.72
C ASP A 285 6.39 15.34 -19.23
N VAL A 286 6.64 16.65 -19.26
CA VAL A 286 7.95 17.21 -19.64
C VAL A 286 9.06 16.68 -18.73
N SER A 287 8.84 16.70 -17.43
CA SER A 287 9.82 16.26 -16.44
C SER A 287 10.10 14.77 -16.57
N SER A 288 9.06 13.95 -16.73
CA SER A 288 9.16 12.49 -16.91
C SER A 288 9.98 12.08 -18.13
N GLU A 289 9.96 12.87 -19.19
CA GLU A 289 10.81 12.67 -20.36
C GLU A 289 12.25 13.15 -20.11
N LEU A 290 12.42 14.33 -19.48
CA LEU A 290 13.73 14.93 -19.21
C LEU A 290 14.59 14.13 -18.23
N VAL A 291 14.02 13.56 -17.16
CA VAL A 291 14.82 12.77 -16.20
C VAL A 291 15.49 11.56 -16.85
N ARG A 292 14.91 11.00 -17.92
CA ARG A 292 15.52 9.89 -18.68
C ARG A 292 16.83 10.29 -19.38
N LEU A 293 17.00 11.59 -19.68
CA LEU A 293 18.24 12.14 -20.21
C LEU A 293 19.19 12.56 -19.09
N LEU A 294 18.67 13.08 -17.98
CA LEU A 294 19.47 13.67 -16.90
C LEU A 294 20.12 12.62 -16.00
N VAL A 295 19.44 11.52 -15.68
CA VAL A 295 19.91 10.53 -14.70
C VAL A 295 19.96 9.11 -15.28
N THR A 296 20.82 8.26 -14.71
CA THR A 296 21.10 6.91 -15.23
C THR A 296 19.96 5.92 -14.94
N ARG A 297 19.31 6.06 -13.77
CA ARG A 297 18.20 5.20 -13.31
C ARG A 297 17.05 6.07 -12.83
N PRO A 298 16.25 6.65 -13.75
CA PRO A 298 15.18 7.57 -13.38
C PRO A 298 14.08 6.88 -12.57
N LYS A 299 13.68 7.49 -11.46
CA LYS A 299 12.55 7.07 -10.61
C LYS A 299 11.37 8.03 -10.77
N ARG A 300 10.17 7.59 -10.38
CA ARG A 300 8.97 8.44 -10.39
C ARG A 300 9.14 9.72 -9.55
N ASN A 301 9.78 9.60 -8.38
CA ASN A 301 10.06 10.74 -7.51
C ASN A 301 11.00 11.77 -8.15
N ASP A 302 11.90 11.35 -9.05
CA ASP A 302 12.82 12.24 -9.75
C ASP A 302 12.04 13.16 -10.71
N ALA A 303 11.03 12.61 -11.40
CA ALA A 303 10.15 13.39 -12.27
C ALA A 303 9.33 14.43 -11.49
N ILE A 304 8.77 14.04 -10.33
CA ILE A 304 8.00 14.94 -9.45
C ILE A 304 8.90 16.05 -8.89
N ALA A 305 10.14 15.72 -8.51
CA ALA A 305 11.10 16.70 -8.01
C ALA A 305 11.50 17.71 -9.10
N LEU A 306 11.77 17.24 -10.33
CA LEU A 306 12.08 18.12 -11.45
C LEU A 306 10.87 19.00 -11.83
N GLU A 307 9.67 18.43 -11.86
CA GLU A 307 8.42 19.18 -12.11
C GLU A 307 8.29 20.32 -11.11
N ARG A 308 8.45 20.02 -9.81
CA ARG A 308 8.36 21.03 -8.75
C ARG A 308 9.38 22.15 -8.92
N ILE A 309 10.60 21.82 -9.32
CA ILE A 309 11.67 22.80 -9.60
C ILE A 309 11.34 23.67 -10.82
N LEU A 310 10.73 23.08 -11.86
CA LEU A 310 10.31 23.81 -13.06
C LEU A 310 9.12 24.74 -12.79
N THR A 311 8.18 24.33 -11.94
CA THR A 311 6.94 25.07 -11.64
C THR A 311 7.13 26.14 -10.57
N GLU A 312 7.85 25.86 -9.48
CA GLU A 312 7.86 26.75 -8.32
C GLU A 312 8.63 28.07 -8.54
N PRO A 313 8.15 29.20 -7.99
CA PRO A 313 8.88 30.46 -8.01
C PRO A 313 10.23 30.36 -7.28
N LEU A 314 11.27 31.01 -7.82
CA LEU A 314 12.62 30.96 -7.25
C LEU A 314 12.67 31.37 -5.77
N ARG A 315 11.86 32.34 -5.34
CA ARG A 315 11.78 32.75 -3.92
C ARG A 315 11.26 31.63 -3.01
N ARG A 316 10.31 30.82 -3.45
CA ARG A 316 9.82 29.67 -2.66
C ARG A 316 10.83 28.54 -2.63
N LEU A 317 11.55 28.31 -3.73
CA LEU A 317 12.67 27.36 -3.75
C LEU A 317 13.78 27.79 -2.78
N GLN A 318 14.09 29.10 -2.71
CA GLN A 318 15.05 29.66 -1.75
C GLN A 318 14.63 29.43 -0.30
N GLN A 319 13.36 29.69 0.04
CA GLN A 319 12.82 29.45 1.38
C GLN A 319 12.91 27.98 1.81
N LYS A 320 12.92 27.06 0.85
CA LYS A 320 13.11 25.61 1.08
C LYS A 320 14.58 25.18 1.14
N GLY A 321 15.51 26.13 1.11
CA GLY A 321 16.94 25.86 1.20
C GLY A 321 17.64 25.54 -0.13
N ILE A 322 16.96 25.69 -1.27
CA ILE A 322 17.58 25.45 -2.59
C ILE A 322 18.39 26.69 -3.00
N ASN A 323 19.65 26.50 -3.40
CA ASN A 323 20.53 27.59 -3.80
C ASN A 323 20.16 28.16 -5.19
N VAL A 324 19.31 29.18 -5.20
CA VAL A 324 18.83 29.87 -6.41
C VAL A 324 19.55 31.20 -6.70
N GLU A 325 20.51 31.60 -5.88
CA GLU A 325 21.08 32.96 -5.88
C GLU A 325 21.66 33.36 -7.24
N ARG A 326 22.35 32.43 -7.91
CA ARG A 326 22.92 32.64 -9.23
C ARG A 326 21.87 32.97 -10.30
N ILE A 327 20.66 32.39 -10.18
CA ILE A 327 19.56 32.63 -11.13
C ILE A 327 18.89 33.97 -10.79
N LEU A 328 18.67 34.26 -9.51
CA LEU A 328 18.10 35.53 -9.05
C LEU A 328 18.96 36.73 -9.49
N ARG A 329 20.27 36.69 -9.26
CA ARG A 329 21.19 37.78 -9.68
C ARG A 329 21.15 38.04 -11.19
N ARG A 330 21.04 36.98 -12.00
CA ARG A 330 20.93 37.11 -13.46
C ARG A 330 19.62 37.80 -13.86
N LYS A 331 18.49 37.39 -13.27
CA LYS A 331 17.18 38.01 -13.54
C LYS A 331 17.10 39.45 -13.07
N GLU A 332 17.69 39.77 -11.91
CA GLU A 332 17.77 41.14 -11.40
C GLU A 332 18.61 42.03 -12.33
N HIS A 333 19.74 41.52 -12.83
CA HIS A 333 20.58 42.24 -13.78
C HIS A 333 19.86 42.50 -15.12
N GLU A 334 19.19 41.48 -15.66
CA GLU A 334 18.40 41.59 -16.90
C GLU A 334 17.22 42.56 -16.73
N ALA A 335 16.48 42.48 -15.62
CA ALA A 335 15.40 43.42 -15.32
C ALA A 335 15.89 44.86 -15.16
N ARG A 336 17.08 45.07 -14.60
CA ARG A 336 17.69 46.40 -14.48
C ARG A 336 18.03 46.97 -15.87
N ILE A 337 18.62 46.17 -16.74
CA ILE A 337 18.93 46.59 -18.12
C ILE A 337 17.64 46.86 -18.91
N ALA A 338 16.63 45.99 -18.79
CA ALA A 338 15.35 46.17 -19.49
C ALA A 338 14.65 47.48 -19.09
N ARG A 339 14.65 47.81 -17.79
CA ARG A 339 14.11 49.10 -17.30
C ARG A 339 14.88 50.31 -17.82
N GLN A 340 16.21 50.20 -17.94
CA GLN A 340 17.03 51.27 -18.52
C GLN A 340 16.68 51.49 -20.00
N VAL A 341 16.55 50.41 -20.77
CA VAL A 341 16.17 50.49 -22.19
C VAL A 341 14.75 51.01 -22.38
N GLU A 342 13.81 50.66 -21.49
CA GLU A 342 12.43 51.17 -21.53
C GLU A 342 12.39 52.68 -21.22
N GLN A 343 13.13 53.13 -20.20
CA GLN A 343 13.27 54.55 -19.88
C GLN A 343 13.90 55.35 -21.04
N GLU A 344 14.95 54.83 -21.66
CA GLU A 344 15.59 55.46 -22.83
C GLU A 344 14.60 55.59 -24.01
N ARG A 345 13.74 54.58 -24.25
CA ARG A 345 12.70 54.65 -25.28
C ARG A 345 11.62 55.69 -24.97
N GLU A 346 11.17 55.76 -23.72
CA GLU A 346 10.19 56.76 -23.29
C GLU A 346 10.74 58.18 -23.41
N GLU A 347 12.02 58.38 -23.07
CA GLU A 347 12.71 59.67 -23.23
C GLU A 347 12.87 60.06 -24.70
N GLU A 348 13.25 59.12 -25.57
CA GLU A 348 13.31 59.36 -27.02
C GLU A 348 11.94 59.69 -27.61
N GLU A 349 10.87 59.03 -27.19
CA GLU A 349 9.51 59.30 -27.65
C GLU A 349 9.03 60.68 -27.18
N GLN A 350 9.29 61.05 -25.92
CA GLN A 350 9.00 62.39 -25.40
C GLN A 350 9.79 63.49 -26.15
N GLN A 351 11.06 63.24 -26.47
CA GLN A 351 11.87 64.18 -27.26
C GLN A 351 11.32 64.35 -28.68
N ARG A 352 10.91 63.26 -29.35
CA ARG A 352 10.26 63.35 -30.68
C ARG A 352 8.95 64.14 -30.63
N ILE A 353 8.12 63.94 -29.60
CA ILE A 353 6.87 64.70 -29.41
C ILE A 353 7.17 66.18 -29.15
N MET A 354 8.19 66.50 -28.35
CA MET A 354 8.62 67.89 -28.11
C MET A 354 9.18 68.56 -29.36
N GLU A 355 9.99 67.87 -30.16
CA GLU A 355 10.51 68.40 -31.43
C GLU A 355 9.40 68.62 -32.47
N GLN A 356 8.43 67.71 -32.55
CA GLN A 356 7.27 67.86 -33.43
C GLN A 356 6.41 69.07 -33.02
N ASN A 357 6.17 69.26 -31.71
CA ASN A 357 5.48 70.44 -31.19
C ASN A 357 6.25 71.75 -31.40
N LYS A 358 7.59 71.72 -31.36
CA LYS A 358 8.45 72.91 -31.56
C LYS A 358 8.55 73.31 -33.03
N SER A 359 8.49 72.35 -33.95
CA SER A 359 8.48 72.60 -35.40
C SER A 359 7.16 73.17 -35.93
N GLY A 360 6.05 73.03 -35.17
CA GLY A 360 4.73 73.57 -35.55
C GLY A 360 4.49 75.05 -35.21
N LEU A 361 5.42 75.75 -34.53
CA LEU A 361 5.22 77.12 -34.01
C LEU A 361 5.95 78.24 -34.78
N ALA A 362 6.53 77.96 -35.95
CA ALA A 362 7.27 78.96 -36.74
C ALA A 362 6.61 79.23 -38.12
N CYS A 363 5.38 79.77 -38.13
CA CYS A 363 4.87 80.53 -39.27
C CYS A 363 3.73 81.46 -38.84
N ALA A 364 3.94 82.77 -38.95
CA ALA A 364 2.95 83.86 -38.91
C ALA A 364 3.50 85.00 -39.81
N PRO A 365 2.74 86.02 -40.28
CA PRO A 365 1.32 86.38 -40.02
C PRO A 365 0.52 86.86 -41.29
N GLU A 366 -0.70 87.38 -41.06
CA GLU A 366 -1.39 88.53 -41.73
C GLU A 366 -2.77 88.36 -42.44
N THR A 367 -3.72 89.15 -41.91
CA THR A 367 -4.80 89.99 -42.51
C THR A 367 -6.09 89.45 -43.15
N GLU A 368 -7.20 89.84 -42.49
CA GLU A 368 -8.47 90.46 -42.94
C GLU A 368 -9.57 89.76 -43.81
N ASN A 369 -10.81 89.93 -43.30
CA ASN A 369 -12.13 90.15 -43.93
C ASN A 369 -13.13 89.00 -44.29
N VAL A 370 -14.14 88.84 -43.41
CA VAL A 370 -15.63 88.81 -43.59
C VAL A 370 -16.33 87.67 -44.42
N PRO A 371 -17.56 87.19 -44.02
CA PRO A 371 -18.13 85.83 -44.25
C PRO A 371 -19.27 85.82 -45.33
N PRO A 372 -20.27 84.89 -45.44
CA PRO A 372 -20.58 83.60 -44.74
C PRO A 372 -21.03 82.41 -45.65
N GLN A 373 -21.20 81.20 -45.08
CA GLN A 373 -22.46 80.40 -45.07
C GLN A 373 -22.31 79.01 -44.38
N THR A 374 -23.34 78.69 -43.59
CA THR A 374 -23.75 77.55 -42.72
C THR A 374 -23.74 76.11 -43.31
N PRO A 375 -24.13 75.04 -42.57
CA PRO A 375 -24.00 74.71 -41.13
C PRO A 375 -23.66 73.20 -40.85
N GLU A 376 -22.81 72.82 -39.89
CA GLU A 376 -22.87 71.47 -39.30
C GLU A 376 -22.59 71.44 -37.78
N LYS A 377 -23.37 70.62 -37.08
CA LYS A 377 -23.49 70.51 -35.61
C LYS A 377 -22.31 69.78 -34.97
N PRO A 378 -21.93 70.13 -33.72
CA PRO A 378 -20.76 69.58 -33.03
C PRO A 378 -21.11 68.44 -32.06
N VAL A 379 -20.15 67.53 -31.81
CA VAL A 379 -20.18 66.58 -30.69
C VAL A 379 -19.13 66.99 -29.66
N GLN A 380 -19.58 67.11 -28.41
CA GLN A 380 -18.88 67.64 -27.24
C GLN A 380 -17.96 66.63 -26.56
N MET A 381 -16.85 67.15 -26.03
CA MET A 381 -16.32 66.90 -24.68
C MET A 381 -16.42 68.26 -23.91
N PRO A 382 -16.18 68.46 -22.59
CA PRO A 382 -15.76 67.58 -21.47
C PRO A 382 -16.50 67.90 -20.12
N GLY A 383 -16.09 67.35 -18.96
CA GLY A 383 -16.56 67.85 -17.64
C GLY A 383 -15.92 67.23 -16.38
N SER A 384 -15.43 68.11 -15.50
CA SER A 384 -14.85 67.94 -14.13
C SER A 384 -15.43 69.07 -13.24
N PHE A 385 -15.30 68.95 -11.89
CA PHE A 385 -15.79 69.79 -10.76
C PHE A 385 -17.24 69.54 -10.28
N GLY A 386 -17.66 69.60 -9.00
CA GLY A 386 -17.11 69.99 -7.68
C GLY A 386 -18.30 70.32 -6.71
N SER A 387 -18.18 70.06 -5.39
CA SER A 387 -19.19 70.29 -4.29
C SER A 387 -19.28 71.78 -3.83
N PRO A 388 -20.20 72.28 -2.93
CA PRO A 388 -20.40 71.83 -1.50
C PRO A 388 -21.73 72.16 -0.70
N GLU A 389 -21.81 71.58 0.52
CA GLU A 389 -22.23 72.03 1.90
C GLU A 389 -23.64 72.45 2.47
N ALA A 390 -23.76 72.15 3.80
CA ALA A 390 -24.60 72.61 4.95
C ALA A 390 -25.73 71.66 5.46
N GLY A 391 -25.96 71.28 6.73
CA GLY A 391 -25.42 71.53 8.10
C GLY A 391 -26.57 71.58 9.17
N MET A 392 -26.69 70.65 10.17
CA MET A 392 -26.75 70.77 11.67
C MET A 392 -27.70 69.68 12.23
N GLU A 393 -27.38 68.69 13.09
CA GLU A 393 -26.94 68.57 14.52
C GLU A 393 -27.97 68.86 15.63
N VAL A 394 -28.19 67.87 16.56
CA VAL A 394 -28.31 68.01 18.04
C VAL A 394 -28.05 66.64 18.77
N ALA A 395 -26.99 66.59 19.61
CA ALA A 395 -26.79 66.06 21.01
C ALA A 395 -27.54 64.79 21.53
N GLU A 396 -27.10 63.93 22.47
CA GLU A 396 -25.88 63.62 23.26
C GLU A 396 -26.23 62.39 24.18
N HIS A 397 -25.21 61.84 24.87
CA HIS A 397 -25.23 60.95 26.05
C HIS A 397 -25.28 59.42 25.87
N GLY A 398 -24.24 58.75 26.42
CA GLY A 398 -24.05 57.30 26.37
C GLY A 398 -24.02 56.60 27.74
N ARG A 399 -23.88 55.26 27.71
CA ARG A 399 -23.01 54.44 28.59
C ARG A 399 -23.21 52.94 28.33
N ARG A 400 -22.06 52.28 28.11
CA ARG A 400 -21.58 50.97 28.57
C ARG A 400 -22.20 49.65 28.06
N LEU A 401 -21.22 48.76 27.80
CA LEU A 401 -21.15 47.30 27.92
C LEU A 401 -21.57 46.44 26.72
N ALA A 402 -20.51 45.91 26.08
CA ALA A 402 -20.32 44.57 25.53
C ALA A 402 -21.55 43.81 25.02
N ASP A 403 -21.58 43.47 23.74
CA ASP A 403 -21.06 42.18 23.27
C ASP A 403 -21.07 42.13 21.72
N LYS A 404 -20.34 41.15 21.23
CA LYS A 404 -20.14 40.67 19.86
C LYS A 404 -21.42 40.55 19.02
N GLY A 405 -21.24 40.64 17.70
CA GLY A 405 -22.07 39.85 16.77
C GLY A 405 -22.41 40.50 15.43
N LEU A 406 -21.44 40.61 14.51
CA LEU A 406 -21.71 40.78 13.08
C LEU A 406 -21.32 39.48 12.32
N ILE A 407 -22.00 38.38 12.66
CA ILE A 407 -21.97 37.13 11.87
C ILE A 407 -23.38 36.53 11.81
N ASN A 408 -24.42 37.36 11.64
CA ASN A 408 -25.81 36.88 11.71
C ASN A 408 -26.64 37.03 10.43
N ASN A 409 -26.00 37.33 9.29
CA ASN A 409 -26.64 37.18 7.98
C ASN A 409 -26.25 35.88 7.24
N TRP A 410 -25.45 35.01 7.87
CA TRP A 410 -25.10 33.68 7.32
C TRP A 410 -25.89 32.51 7.97
N ALA A 411 -26.71 32.79 8.99
CA ALA A 411 -27.45 31.79 9.76
C ALA A 411 -28.95 31.67 9.39
N LYS A 412 -29.38 32.19 8.23
CA LYS A 412 -30.73 31.96 7.68
C LYS A 412 -30.78 31.00 6.48
N LYS A 413 -29.65 30.35 6.16
CA LYS A 413 -29.55 29.35 5.08
C LYS A 413 -29.11 27.95 5.56
N LEU A 414 -29.06 27.73 6.89
CA LEU A 414 -28.88 26.42 7.51
C LEU A 414 -30.07 26.16 8.44
N GLY A 415 -31.09 25.53 7.88
CA GLY A 415 -32.26 25.09 8.63
C GLY A 415 -31.99 23.77 9.35
N PHE A 416 -31.61 23.85 10.62
CA PHE A 416 -31.77 22.74 11.56
C PHE A 416 -32.87 23.11 12.55
N LYS A 417 -34.00 22.40 12.48
CA LYS A 417 -34.96 22.30 13.57
C LYS A 417 -34.62 21.04 14.35
N THR A 418 -34.35 21.18 15.65
CA THR A 418 -34.26 20.06 16.60
C THR A 418 -35.55 19.99 17.41
N ALA A 419 -36.28 18.88 17.32
CA ALA A 419 -37.04 18.28 18.43
C ALA A 419 -37.45 16.83 18.10
N ALA A 420 -36.80 15.90 18.82
CA ALA A 420 -37.22 14.60 19.35
C ALA A 420 -37.81 13.45 18.47
N GLU A 421 -37.01 12.37 18.46
CA GLU A 421 -37.32 10.92 18.56
C GLU A 421 -37.58 10.00 17.34
N GLN A 422 -36.64 9.03 17.22
CA GLN A 422 -36.73 7.61 16.81
C GLN A 422 -36.52 7.23 15.31
N PRO A 423 -35.89 6.06 15.03
CA PRO A 423 -34.69 6.00 14.18
C PRO A 423 -34.90 5.24 12.87
N PHE A 424 -34.29 5.71 11.78
CA PHE A 424 -34.02 4.86 10.61
C PHE A 424 -32.63 5.17 9.99
N ALA A 425 -31.82 4.11 10.01
CA ALA A 425 -30.58 3.77 9.30
C ALA A 425 -29.87 4.88 8.51
N GLY A 426 -28.81 5.42 9.11
CA GLY A 426 -27.88 6.36 8.50
C GLY A 426 -26.78 5.69 7.67
N THR A 427 -26.45 6.40 6.60
CA THR A 427 -25.32 6.28 5.68
C THR A 427 -23.97 6.01 6.36
N ASP A 428 -23.23 5.05 5.81
CA ASP A 428 -21.96 4.55 6.32
C ASP A 428 -20.82 5.59 6.36
N GLY A 429 -20.11 5.63 7.50
CA GLY A 429 -18.96 6.52 7.73
C GLY A 429 -17.66 6.15 6.95
N PRO A 430 -16.56 6.87 7.22
CA PRO A 430 -15.28 6.71 6.52
C PRO A 430 -14.76 5.26 6.59
N GLN A 431 -14.14 4.77 5.50
CA GLN A 431 -13.64 3.40 5.33
C GLN A 431 -12.75 2.91 6.49
N ILE A 432 -11.95 3.81 7.08
CA ILE A 432 -11.15 3.57 8.29
C ILE A 432 -12.02 3.04 9.45
N SER A 433 -13.23 3.57 9.64
CA SER A 433 -14.14 3.13 10.68
C SER A 433 -14.68 1.71 10.41
N ARG A 434 -14.91 1.36 9.13
CA ARG A 434 -15.33 0.01 8.73
C ARG A 434 -14.20 -1.00 8.90
N ASP A 435 -12.96 -0.63 8.56
CA ASP A 435 -11.78 -1.49 8.71
C ASP A 435 -11.44 -1.76 10.18
N ILE A 436 -11.59 -0.74 11.04
CA ILE A 436 -11.47 -0.89 12.49
C ILE A 436 -12.59 -1.82 13.02
N GLN A 437 -13.82 -1.65 12.54
CA GLN A 437 -14.95 -2.47 12.97
C GLN A 437 -14.81 -3.93 12.50
N ALA A 438 -14.34 -4.16 11.27
CA ALA A 438 -14.04 -5.47 10.73
C ALA A 438 -12.89 -6.15 11.51
N THR A 439 -11.83 -5.41 11.81
CA THR A 439 -10.71 -5.90 12.64
C THR A 439 -11.18 -6.32 14.03
N ARG A 440 -11.98 -5.48 14.68
CA ARG A 440 -12.62 -5.81 15.98
C ARG A 440 -13.49 -7.05 15.89
N SER A 441 -14.30 -7.16 14.84
CA SER A 441 -15.16 -8.32 14.65
C SER A 441 -14.34 -9.60 14.44
N ASN A 442 -13.26 -9.54 13.69
CA ASN A 442 -12.36 -10.67 13.48
C ASN A 442 -11.70 -11.12 14.79
N ILE A 443 -11.21 -10.18 15.60
CA ILE A 443 -10.64 -10.47 16.93
C ILE A 443 -11.69 -11.13 17.83
N GLN A 444 -12.91 -10.59 17.87
CA GLN A 444 -13.99 -11.18 18.68
C GLN A 444 -14.39 -12.58 18.21
N ASN A 445 -14.40 -12.83 16.90
CA ASN A 445 -14.68 -14.16 16.35
C ASN A 445 -13.57 -15.16 16.71
N ALA A 446 -12.30 -14.75 16.57
CA ALA A 446 -11.15 -15.56 16.96
C ALA A 446 -11.16 -15.94 18.45
N ILE A 447 -11.62 -15.05 19.33
CA ILE A 447 -11.79 -15.35 20.77
C ILE A 447 -12.96 -16.31 21.01
N LYS A 448 -14.06 -16.16 20.27
CA LYS A 448 -15.23 -17.07 20.35
C LYS A 448 -14.93 -18.48 19.85
N GLU A 449 -13.96 -18.62 18.95
CA GLU A 449 -13.50 -19.92 18.45
C GLU A 449 -12.71 -20.73 19.48
N CYS A 450 -12.29 -20.10 20.59
CA CYS A 450 -11.62 -20.80 21.67
C CYS A 450 -12.50 -21.89 22.28
N ARG A 451 -12.01 -23.12 22.28
CA ARG A 451 -12.76 -24.32 22.66
C ARG A 451 -11.92 -25.28 23.50
N PRO A 452 -12.54 -26.07 24.40
CA PRO A 452 -11.84 -27.10 25.16
C PRO A 452 -11.32 -28.22 24.24
N THR A 453 -10.15 -28.78 24.55
CA THR A 453 -9.62 -29.98 23.87
C THR A 453 -10.37 -31.25 24.23
N GLY A 454 -10.64 -31.45 25.53
CA GLY A 454 -11.17 -32.71 26.07
C GLY A 454 -10.27 -33.94 25.87
N MET A 455 -9.04 -33.77 25.38
CA MET A 455 -8.11 -34.85 25.06
C MET A 455 -7.19 -35.15 26.25
N ALA A 456 -7.01 -36.44 26.57
CA ALA A 456 -6.09 -36.85 27.64
C ALA A 456 -4.61 -36.83 27.22
N ASN A 457 -4.32 -36.97 25.92
CA ASN A 457 -2.97 -36.90 25.36
C ASN A 457 -2.96 -35.85 24.25
N ILE A 458 -1.97 -34.98 24.28
CA ILE A 458 -1.73 -33.91 23.30
C ILE A 458 -0.41 -34.24 22.63
N ASN A 459 -0.45 -34.52 21.34
CA ASN A 459 0.74 -34.64 20.49
C ASN A 459 0.55 -33.64 19.37
N THR A 460 1.03 -32.42 19.58
CA THR A 460 0.87 -31.35 18.61
C THR A 460 2.22 -30.80 18.17
N ARG A 461 2.28 -30.50 16.88
CA ARG A 461 3.36 -29.74 16.26
C ARG A 461 2.96 -28.27 16.32
N HIS A 462 3.84 -27.41 16.82
CA HIS A 462 3.66 -25.96 16.68
C HIS A 462 4.59 -25.44 15.58
N HIS A 463 4.06 -24.60 14.68
CA HIS A 463 4.83 -24.01 13.58
C HIS A 463 5.76 -22.93 14.14
N GLN A 464 7.01 -22.89 13.69
CA GLN A 464 7.96 -21.83 14.03
C GLN A 464 8.56 -21.33 12.73
N ASP A 465 8.22 -20.10 12.34
CA ASP A 465 8.95 -19.41 11.29
C ASP A 465 10.07 -18.59 11.92
N PRO A 466 11.32 -18.72 11.45
CA PRO A 466 12.43 -17.96 11.98
C PRO A 466 12.20 -16.46 11.72
N THR A 467 12.12 -15.68 12.80
CA THR A 467 12.05 -14.21 12.67
C THR A 467 13.47 -13.64 12.59
N GLU A 468 13.67 -12.48 11.93
CA GLU A 468 15.01 -11.87 11.80
C GLU A 468 15.68 -11.52 13.16
N LEU A 469 14.91 -11.53 14.25
CA LEU A 469 15.33 -11.33 15.63
C LEU A 469 15.95 -12.60 16.28
N ASP A 470 15.88 -13.77 15.64
CA ASP A 470 16.30 -15.08 16.20
C ASP A 470 17.81 -15.37 16.20
N LYS A 471 18.66 -14.38 15.86
CA LYS A 471 20.12 -14.56 15.94
C LYS A 471 20.66 -14.78 17.37
N GLY A 472 19.82 -14.62 18.39
CA GLY A 472 20.16 -14.81 19.81
C GLY A 472 20.00 -16.23 20.36
N GLY A 473 19.54 -17.21 19.57
CA GLY A 473 19.47 -18.61 19.98
C GLY A 473 18.36 -18.95 20.98
N TYR A 474 17.33 -18.11 21.12
CA TYR A 474 16.17 -18.40 21.98
C TYR A 474 15.21 -19.42 21.35
N CYS A 475 15.11 -19.47 20.02
CA CYS A 475 14.14 -20.31 19.31
C CYS A 475 14.74 -20.94 18.04
N ASN A 476 15.56 -21.99 18.20
CA ASN A 476 15.99 -22.85 17.07
C ASN A 476 15.56 -24.30 17.32
N GLY A 477 14.63 -24.83 16.50
CA GLY A 477 14.37 -26.28 16.35
C GLY A 477 12.89 -26.69 16.31
N GLU A 478 12.60 -27.81 15.64
CA GLU A 478 11.27 -28.44 15.66
C GLU A 478 10.90 -28.89 17.08
N GLN A 479 9.88 -28.28 17.69
CA GLN A 479 9.41 -28.66 19.03
C GLN A 479 8.08 -29.41 18.94
N TRP A 480 8.07 -30.59 19.56
CA TRP A 480 6.89 -31.44 19.69
C TRP A 480 6.39 -31.36 21.12
N GLU A 481 5.17 -30.88 21.30
CA GLU A 481 4.51 -30.90 22.61
C GLU A 481 3.82 -32.25 22.76
N ASN A 482 4.54 -33.18 23.40
CA ASN A 482 4.03 -34.49 23.80
C ASN A 482 3.56 -34.40 25.26
N LEU A 483 2.35 -33.89 25.44
CA LEU A 483 1.77 -33.70 26.76
C LEU A 483 0.75 -34.79 27.07
N HIS A 484 0.67 -35.17 28.34
CA HIS A 484 -0.38 -36.04 28.85
C HIS A 484 -1.04 -35.40 30.05
N LYS A 485 -2.35 -35.55 30.19
CA LYS A 485 -3.11 -35.01 31.31
C LYS A 485 -2.66 -35.72 32.59
N ALA A 486 -2.06 -34.97 33.51
CA ALA A 486 -1.54 -35.50 34.75
C ALA A 486 -2.63 -35.52 35.84
N PHE A 487 -3.30 -34.39 36.04
CA PHE A 487 -4.39 -34.25 37.02
C PHE A 487 -5.26 -33.04 36.68
N ALA A 488 -6.34 -32.86 37.45
CA ALA A 488 -7.13 -31.64 37.43
C ALA A 488 -7.10 -30.96 38.81
N VAL A 489 -7.14 -29.63 38.82
CA VAL A 489 -7.19 -28.81 40.04
C VAL A 489 -8.47 -27.99 40.10
N PRO A 490 -9.14 -27.93 41.26
CA PRO A 490 -10.27 -27.05 41.43
C PRO A 490 -9.80 -25.60 41.49
N PHE A 491 -10.38 -24.72 40.69
CA PHE A 491 -10.15 -23.29 40.71
C PHE A 491 -11.44 -22.56 40.34
N ALA A 492 -11.87 -21.56 41.10
CA ALA A 492 -13.07 -20.76 40.82
C ALA A 492 -14.33 -21.58 40.40
N GLY A 493 -14.60 -22.70 41.10
CA GLY A 493 -15.77 -23.56 40.86
C GLY A 493 -15.68 -24.48 39.64
N ARG A 494 -14.53 -24.56 38.97
CA ARG A 494 -14.27 -25.44 37.82
C ARG A 494 -13.04 -26.31 38.03
N GLN A 495 -12.93 -27.39 37.24
CA GLN A 495 -11.73 -28.22 37.17
C GLN A 495 -10.84 -27.70 36.04
N ILE A 496 -9.59 -27.38 36.36
CA ILE A 496 -8.56 -26.98 35.40
C ILE A 496 -7.66 -28.17 35.14
N ASP A 497 -7.52 -28.54 33.87
CA ASP A 497 -6.66 -29.64 33.46
C ASP A 497 -5.19 -29.19 33.46
N VAL A 498 -4.34 -30.00 34.10
CA VAL A 498 -2.89 -29.82 34.16
C VAL A 498 -2.23 -30.97 33.40
N TYR A 499 -1.42 -30.63 32.42
CA TYR A 499 -0.72 -31.57 31.56
C TYR A 499 0.78 -31.61 31.86
N TYR A 500 1.41 -32.77 31.71
CA TYR A 500 2.85 -32.96 31.87
C TYR A 500 3.51 -33.25 30.53
N GLY A 501 4.68 -32.63 30.33
CA GLY A 501 5.62 -33.06 29.29
C GLY A 501 6.05 -34.50 29.49
N ARG A 502 6.60 -35.10 28.43
CA ARG A 502 6.96 -36.53 28.38
C ARG A 502 7.80 -37.02 29.57
N ASP A 503 8.75 -36.20 30.01
CA ASP A 503 9.71 -36.54 31.07
C ASP A 503 9.33 -35.95 32.44
N GLU A 504 8.17 -35.28 32.55
CA GLU A 504 7.77 -34.59 33.78
C GLU A 504 6.98 -35.53 34.69
N SER A 505 7.33 -35.52 35.98
CA SER A 505 6.74 -36.40 36.99
C SER A 505 6.63 -35.74 38.37
N ALA A 506 6.64 -34.40 38.42
CA ALA A 506 6.52 -33.65 39.67
C ALA A 506 5.30 -34.11 40.50
N PRO A 507 5.43 -34.30 41.82
CA PRO A 507 4.28 -34.56 42.67
C PRO A 507 3.33 -33.36 42.73
N ARG A 508 2.02 -33.61 42.71
CA ARG A 508 0.99 -32.55 42.82
C ARG A 508 1.18 -31.65 44.04
N ALA A 509 1.69 -32.19 45.15
CA ALA A 509 1.93 -31.44 46.39
C ALA A 509 2.96 -30.31 46.19
N GLU A 510 3.99 -30.54 45.37
CA GLU A 510 5.04 -29.55 45.09
C GLU A 510 4.53 -28.42 44.20
N LEU A 511 3.55 -28.73 43.33
CA LEU A 511 2.96 -27.76 42.41
C LEU A 511 1.85 -26.92 43.04
N ALA A 512 1.40 -27.24 44.26
CA ALA A 512 0.29 -26.55 44.90
C ALA A 512 0.55 -25.03 45.07
N SER A 513 1.73 -24.65 45.57
CA SER A 513 2.09 -23.24 45.75
C SER A 513 2.26 -22.49 44.41
N PRO A 514 3.08 -22.98 43.45
CA PRO A 514 3.16 -22.37 42.12
C PRO A 514 1.81 -22.23 41.40
N LEU A 515 0.96 -23.26 41.43
CA LEU A 515 -0.37 -23.22 40.81
C LEU A 515 -1.29 -22.19 41.49
N SER A 516 -1.22 -22.06 42.82
CA SER A 516 -2.02 -21.07 43.56
C SER A 516 -1.68 -19.62 43.17
N ALA A 517 -0.43 -19.36 42.75
CA ALA A 517 0.00 -18.06 42.25
C ALA A 517 -0.29 -17.89 40.76
N PHE A 518 -0.14 -18.95 39.96
CA PHE A 518 -0.25 -18.87 38.51
C PHE A 518 -1.69 -18.82 37.99
N LEU A 519 -2.58 -19.65 38.56
CA LEU A 519 -3.97 -19.76 38.08
C LEU A 519 -4.74 -18.42 38.16
N PRO A 520 -4.64 -17.61 39.24
CA PRO A 520 -5.27 -16.29 39.26
C PRO A 520 -4.80 -15.35 38.15
N LEU A 521 -3.53 -15.42 37.73
CA LEU A 521 -3.00 -14.57 36.67
C LEU A 521 -3.61 -14.96 35.32
N ILE A 522 -3.51 -16.24 34.95
CA ILE A 522 -3.98 -16.73 33.64
C ILE A 522 -5.51 -16.65 33.53
N PHE A 523 -6.25 -17.08 34.54
CA PHE A 523 -7.71 -17.03 34.51
C PHE A 523 -8.27 -15.63 34.75
N GLY A 524 -7.46 -14.76 35.35
CA GLY A 524 -7.72 -13.34 35.39
C GLY A 524 -7.71 -12.72 33.99
N LEU A 525 -6.63 -12.95 33.25
CA LEU A 525 -6.51 -12.53 31.86
C LEU A 525 -7.57 -13.19 30.95
N THR A 526 -7.91 -14.45 31.19
CA THR A 526 -9.00 -15.15 30.50
C THR A 526 -10.33 -14.40 30.64
N THR A 527 -10.57 -13.80 31.80
CA THR A 527 -11.75 -12.96 32.04
C THR A 527 -11.66 -11.62 31.28
N VAL A 528 -10.48 -10.99 31.27
CA VAL A 528 -10.22 -9.75 30.51
C VAL A 528 -10.50 -9.94 29.02
N PHE A 529 -10.02 -11.04 28.43
CA PHE A 529 -10.23 -11.35 27.01
C PHE A 529 -11.63 -11.93 26.70
N ALA A 530 -12.45 -12.22 27.71
CA ALA A 530 -13.73 -12.92 27.56
C ALA A 530 -13.62 -14.28 26.85
N VAL A 531 -12.50 -14.98 27.07
CA VAL A 531 -12.26 -16.33 26.53
C VAL A 531 -13.02 -17.36 27.35
N ASN A 532 -13.56 -18.39 26.69
CA ASN A 532 -14.17 -19.52 27.39
C ASN A 532 -13.11 -20.20 28.28
N PRO A 533 -13.26 -20.22 29.61
CA PRO A 533 -12.22 -20.76 30.47
C PRO A 533 -11.97 -22.26 30.33
N ALA A 534 -12.91 -23.01 29.75
CA ALA A 534 -12.70 -24.42 29.42
C ALA A 534 -11.67 -24.61 28.28
N ALA A 535 -11.43 -23.57 27.48
CA ALA A 535 -10.44 -23.56 26.40
C ALA A 535 -9.01 -23.28 26.89
N VAL A 536 -8.79 -23.11 28.19
CA VAL A 536 -7.49 -22.74 28.77
C VAL A 536 -6.97 -23.89 29.63
N CYS A 537 -5.79 -24.38 29.28
CA CYS A 537 -5.10 -25.48 29.93
C CYS A 537 -3.74 -25.01 30.47
N ILE A 538 -3.29 -25.66 31.54
CA ILE A 538 -1.94 -25.44 32.10
C ILE A 538 -1.10 -26.67 31.77
N PHE A 539 0.16 -26.47 31.41
CA PHE A 539 1.09 -27.58 31.30
C PHE A 539 2.38 -27.30 32.06
N LEU A 540 3.09 -28.37 32.42
CA LEU A 540 4.41 -28.31 33.01
C LEU A 540 5.36 -29.12 32.13
N ASP A 541 6.26 -28.42 31.46
CA ASP A 541 7.43 -29.01 30.84
C ASP A 541 8.62 -28.09 31.08
N ARG A 542 9.53 -28.53 31.96
CA ARG A 542 10.75 -27.77 32.32
C ARG A 542 11.83 -27.83 31.24
N LYS A 543 11.72 -28.72 30.25
CA LYS A 543 12.67 -28.85 29.15
C LYS A 543 12.20 -28.14 27.88
N SER A 544 10.90 -27.84 27.78
CA SER A 544 10.33 -27.13 26.63
C SER A 544 10.75 -25.65 26.62
N ASN A 545 11.10 -25.13 25.45
CA ASN A 545 11.31 -23.69 25.25
C ASN A 545 10.00 -22.95 25.00
N THR A 546 8.88 -23.66 24.92
CA THR A 546 7.55 -23.10 24.68
C THR A 546 6.99 -22.46 25.94
N VAL A 547 6.77 -21.15 25.89
CA VAL A 547 6.15 -20.37 26.98
C VAL A 547 4.65 -20.64 27.05
N ALA A 548 4.01 -20.65 25.88
CA ALA A 548 2.62 -21.00 25.67
C ALA A 548 2.43 -21.44 24.22
N PHE A 549 1.33 -22.12 23.93
CA PHE A 549 0.94 -22.42 22.55
C PHE A 549 -0.58 -22.51 22.41
N ASN A 550 -1.06 -22.26 21.20
CA ASN A 550 -2.43 -22.46 20.80
C ASN A 550 -2.57 -23.70 19.91
N MET A 551 -3.40 -24.64 20.34
CA MET A 551 -3.76 -25.82 19.55
C MET A 551 -5.23 -25.72 19.11
N SER A 552 -5.44 -25.21 17.90
CA SER A 552 -6.77 -25.15 17.25
C SER A 552 -7.86 -24.52 18.13
N GLY A 553 -7.52 -23.43 18.83
CA GLY A 553 -8.42 -22.69 19.73
C GLY A 553 -8.35 -23.12 21.19
N THR A 554 -7.51 -24.09 21.58
CA THR A 554 -7.21 -24.36 22.99
C THR A 554 -5.86 -23.79 23.35
N LEU A 555 -5.82 -22.96 24.40
CA LEU A 555 -4.63 -22.25 24.84
C LEU A 555 -3.95 -23.03 25.96
N PHE A 556 -2.65 -23.25 25.83
CA PHE A 556 -1.82 -23.95 26.80
C PHE A 556 -0.74 -23.02 27.33
N PHE A 557 -0.65 -22.86 28.66
CA PHE A 557 0.33 -21.99 29.31
C PHE A 557 1.30 -22.80 30.17
N ASN A 558 2.60 -22.59 29.98
CA ASN A 558 3.63 -23.37 30.67
C ASN A 558 3.91 -22.84 32.08
N LEU A 559 3.60 -23.64 33.09
CA LEU A 559 3.89 -23.35 34.49
C LEU A 559 5.40 -23.26 34.77
N ALA A 560 6.24 -24.00 34.03
CA ALA A 560 7.70 -23.97 34.23
C ALA A 560 8.27 -22.56 33.99
N TRP A 561 7.80 -21.88 32.94
CA TRP A 561 8.22 -20.51 32.62
C TRP A 561 7.75 -19.50 33.67
N PHE A 562 6.55 -19.69 34.24
CA PHE A 562 6.11 -18.88 35.38
C PHE A 562 7.02 -19.08 36.61
N MET A 563 7.34 -20.33 36.94
CA MET A 563 8.22 -20.67 38.07
C MET A 563 9.64 -20.11 37.87
N ALA A 564 10.15 -20.12 36.64
CA ALA A 564 11.49 -19.63 36.36
C ALA A 564 11.59 -18.09 36.35
N LEU A 565 10.58 -17.39 35.81
CA LEU A 565 10.67 -15.95 35.55
C LEU A 565 9.94 -15.08 36.58
N HIS A 566 8.88 -15.59 37.19
CA HIS A 566 7.89 -14.74 37.86
C HIS A 566 7.53 -15.16 39.28
N SER A 567 7.65 -16.44 39.65
CA SER A 567 7.13 -16.93 40.95
C SER A 567 7.77 -16.25 42.16
N GLU A 568 9.09 -15.99 42.14
CA GLU A 568 9.79 -15.30 43.23
C GLU A 568 9.35 -13.82 43.30
N GLY A 569 9.28 -13.14 42.15
CA GLY A 569 8.91 -11.73 42.06
C GLY A 569 7.46 -11.43 42.43
N CYS A 570 6.56 -12.40 42.26
CA CYS A 570 5.13 -12.28 42.58
C CYS A 570 4.82 -12.02 44.07
N ALA A 571 5.80 -12.15 44.97
CA ALA A 571 5.67 -11.73 46.37
C ALA A 571 5.52 -10.20 46.52
N THR A 572 5.91 -9.42 45.51
CA THR A 572 5.80 -7.96 45.50
C THR A 572 4.74 -7.49 44.53
N LYS A 573 4.13 -6.32 44.81
CA LYS A 573 3.18 -5.68 43.87
C LYS A 573 3.80 -5.47 42.49
N GLN A 574 5.04 -4.99 42.43
CA GLN A 574 5.73 -4.73 41.16
C GLN A 574 6.01 -6.00 40.36
N GLY A 575 6.49 -7.07 41.02
CA GLY A 575 6.73 -8.34 40.33
C GLY A 575 5.43 -9.00 39.86
N LYS A 576 4.33 -8.88 40.61
CA LYS A 576 3.01 -9.36 40.17
C LYS A 576 2.47 -8.58 38.96
N LEU A 577 2.65 -7.26 38.93
CA LEU A 577 2.31 -6.44 37.75
C LEU A 577 3.15 -6.83 36.53
N ARG A 578 4.46 -7.02 36.71
CA ARG A 578 5.34 -7.45 35.62
C ARG A 578 4.98 -8.83 35.08
N ALA A 579 4.58 -9.76 35.96
CA ALA A 579 4.07 -11.06 35.55
C ALA A 579 2.78 -10.90 34.73
N LEU A 580 1.83 -10.07 35.18
CA LEU A 580 0.60 -9.78 34.43
C LEU A 580 0.91 -9.19 33.05
N ASP A 581 1.85 -8.26 32.94
CA ASP A 581 2.22 -7.64 31.65
C ASP A 581 2.80 -8.68 30.69
N SER A 582 3.71 -9.53 31.19
CA SER A 582 4.33 -10.59 30.39
C SER A 582 3.28 -11.60 29.89
N TRP A 583 2.40 -12.06 30.78
CA TRP A 583 1.38 -13.03 30.41
C TRP A 583 0.25 -12.40 29.58
N PHE A 584 -0.04 -11.10 29.70
CA PHE A 584 -0.98 -10.38 28.84
C PHE A 584 -0.52 -10.41 27.38
N PHE A 585 0.75 -10.08 27.11
CA PHE A 585 1.28 -10.13 25.74
C PHE A 585 1.43 -11.57 25.22
N THR A 586 1.75 -12.52 26.10
CA THR A 586 1.76 -13.95 25.75
C THR A 586 0.35 -14.40 25.35
N TYR A 587 -0.68 -14.03 26.11
CA TYR A 587 -2.06 -14.35 25.79
C TYR A 587 -2.50 -13.71 24.45
N CYS A 588 -2.13 -12.47 24.18
CA CYS A 588 -2.39 -11.81 22.90
C CYS A 588 -1.73 -12.55 21.73
N HIS A 589 -0.51 -13.07 21.93
CA HIS A 589 0.20 -13.89 20.96
C HIS A 589 -0.59 -15.17 20.66
N GLU A 590 -0.97 -15.91 21.71
CA GLU A 590 -1.73 -17.15 21.52
C GLU A 590 -3.10 -16.93 20.87
N LEU A 591 -3.78 -15.82 21.18
CA LEU A 591 -5.03 -15.47 20.51
C LEU A 591 -4.84 -15.09 19.03
N ALA A 592 -3.72 -14.46 18.68
CA ALA A 592 -3.41 -14.13 17.29
C ALA A 592 -3.25 -15.39 16.42
N HIS A 593 -2.83 -16.52 17.00
CA HIS A 593 -2.78 -17.81 16.30
C HIS A 593 -4.14 -18.36 15.84
N ASN A 594 -5.26 -17.87 16.38
CA ASN A 594 -6.58 -18.18 15.82
C ASN A 594 -6.86 -17.44 14.49
N LEU A 595 -6.09 -16.40 14.18
CA LEU A 595 -6.25 -15.58 12.97
C LEU A 595 -5.16 -15.87 11.93
N VAL A 596 -3.91 -16.07 12.38
CA VAL A 596 -2.75 -16.29 11.52
C VAL A 596 -1.86 -17.35 12.18
N ALA A 597 -1.65 -18.48 11.51
CA ALA A 597 -0.83 -19.56 12.06
C ALA A 597 0.66 -19.17 12.12
N ASP A 598 1.17 -18.50 11.09
CA ASP A 598 2.59 -18.18 10.90
C ASP A 598 3.04 -16.95 11.72
N HIS A 599 4.30 -16.92 12.18
CA HIS A 599 4.88 -15.76 12.90
C HIS A 599 5.33 -14.63 11.96
N ASN A 600 4.50 -14.29 10.96
CA ASN A 600 4.80 -13.23 9.99
C ASN A 600 4.32 -11.85 10.46
N ALA A 601 4.59 -10.81 9.65
CA ALA A 601 4.19 -9.43 9.97
C ALA A 601 2.68 -9.27 10.25
N ARG A 602 1.83 -10.11 9.65
CA ARG A 602 0.39 -10.11 9.86
C ARG A 602 0.03 -10.64 11.25
N HIS A 603 0.70 -11.70 11.71
CA HIS A 603 0.56 -12.21 13.08
C HIS A 603 1.01 -11.17 14.10
N SER A 604 2.18 -10.55 13.92
CA SER A 604 2.64 -9.46 14.79
C SER A 604 1.67 -8.28 14.82
N TRP A 605 1.06 -7.94 13.68
CA TRP A 605 0.05 -6.90 13.60
C TRP A 605 -1.22 -7.27 14.38
N TYR A 606 -1.76 -8.48 14.22
CA TYR A 606 -2.93 -8.93 14.98
C TYR A 606 -2.66 -9.01 16.48
N GLN A 607 -1.50 -9.51 16.90
CA GLN A 607 -1.08 -9.51 18.30
C GLN A 607 -1.13 -8.08 18.89
N GLN A 608 -0.64 -7.08 18.15
CA GLN A 608 -0.70 -5.68 18.57
C GLN A 608 -2.14 -5.15 18.61
N GLN A 609 -2.98 -5.48 17.62
CA GLN A 609 -4.38 -5.04 17.63
C GLN A 609 -5.18 -5.66 18.78
N ILE A 610 -4.96 -6.95 19.10
CA ILE A 610 -5.57 -7.60 20.26
C ILE A 610 -5.12 -6.90 21.55
N ALA A 611 -3.83 -6.62 21.68
CA ALA A 611 -3.30 -5.90 22.83
C ALA A 611 -3.94 -4.50 22.97
N ILE A 612 -4.06 -3.74 21.88
CA ILE A 612 -4.69 -2.41 21.88
C ILE A 612 -6.15 -2.50 22.31
N GLU A 613 -6.91 -3.42 21.71
CA GLU A 613 -8.35 -3.58 21.93
C GLU A 613 -8.68 -3.92 23.39
N TYR A 614 -7.89 -4.80 24.01
CA TYR A 614 -8.09 -5.25 25.39
C TYR A 614 -7.29 -4.45 26.44
N SER A 615 -6.49 -3.47 26.01
CA SER A 615 -5.60 -2.73 26.92
C SER A 615 -6.37 -1.93 27.98
N GLN A 616 -7.59 -1.48 27.70
CA GLN A 616 -8.40 -0.74 28.67
C GLN A 616 -8.94 -1.65 29.78
N GLN A 617 -9.53 -2.79 29.41
CA GLN A 617 -10.02 -3.81 30.33
C GLN A 617 -8.88 -4.39 31.15
N TYR A 618 -7.73 -4.62 30.52
CA TYR A 618 -6.52 -5.06 31.20
C TYR A 618 -6.06 -4.06 32.26
N ARG A 619 -5.89 -2.78 31.91
CA ARG A 619 -5.48 -1.74 32.86
C ARG A 619 -6.47 -1.58 34.01
N ALA A 620 -7.77 -1.66 33.75
CA ALA A 620 -8.78 -1.63 34.81
C ALA A 620 -8.64 -2.82 35.77
N ALA A 621 -8.38 -4.02 35.24
CA ALA A 621 -8.26 -5.22 36.06
C ALA A 621 -6.95 -5.29 36.87
N LEU A 622 -5.89 -4.57 36.47
CA LEU A 622 -4.61 -4.56 37.19
C LEU A 622 -4.74 -4.12 38.66
N GLU A 623 -5.65 -3.19 38.95
CA GLU A 623 -5.89 -2.73 40.31
C GLU A 623 -6.52 -3.85 41.16
N ASP A 624 -7.54 -4.52 40.63
CA ASP A 624 -8.21 -5.64 41.30
C ASP A 624 -7.29 -6.85 41.50
N PHE A 625 -6.38 -7.15 40.56
CA PHE A 625 -5.41 -8.22 40.72
C PHE A 625 -4.33 -7.93 41.76
N THR A 626 -4.12 -6.67 42.11
CA THR A 626 -3.12 -6.24 43.11
C THR A 626 -3.73 -5.82 44.44
N GLN A 627 -5.05 -5.78 44.56
CA GLN A 627 -5.75 -5.63 45.84
C GLN A 627 -5.42 -6.81 46.77
N GLY A 628 -4.93 -6.50 47.97
CA GLY A 628 -4.49 -7.49 48.97
C GLY A 628 -2.97 -7.64 49.15
N LEU A 629 -2.14 -6.96 48.34
CA LEU A 629 -0.68 -6.89 48.52
C LEU A 629 -0.21 -5.58 49.18
N LEU A 630 -1.15 -4.72 49.60
CA LEU A 630 -0.91 -3.46 50.30
C LEU A 630 -1.27 -3.51 51.79
N THR A 631 -1.48 -4.71 52.35
CA THR A 631 -1.64 -4.95 53.79
C THR A 631 -0.46 -5.72 54.34
#